data_AF-A0A9E6DHK2-F1
#
_entry.id   AF-A0A9E6DHK2-F1
#
_cell.length_a   1.000
_cell.length_b   1.000
_cell.length_c   1.000
_cell.angle_alpha   90.00
_cell.angle_beta   90.00
_cell.angle_gamma   90.00
#
_symmetry.space_group_name_H-M   'P 1'
#
loop_
_entity.id
_entity.type
_entity.pdbx_description
1 polymer ?
#
loop_
_entity_poly.entity_id
_entity_poly.type
_entity_poly.pdbx_seq_one_letter_code
_entity_poly.pdbx_strand_id
1 'polypeptide(L)'
;MANNVFANGQEIACKSGAGDVKASFPDVCFTPPDKVPPTPPGIPIPYPVFSKAKDTDKGSKKVVISNKPIMKRDSSNFKKCKGDEAGKAAKKGMINSKLGGKVFFAAWSMNVKAEGKNIVRHMDFTTSNHASPQANSAVPMAFTDTPDPPVTFNECNEEINKIKEVCDEDGSNSCPGALNTPYKTLWGAEKSIPPTEGSIEFGMRPGKRVARSSTSIAKGEGGACVRARRCHLKPHKANPKDGKNGCCPGQTPHHIPPTSVTNKFVTHANALCICLEGTNHSIGSHGEHHHGTNFLLEQLFQVRKLVTKTGKYYSAKLKTHIGVAAEVTEIQNGCNKKCIEEQLNKQFSDNQLNTEVGHNASAMGGFSYGKLDDNGKESIVKSVKKFGGA
;
A
#
# COMPACT_ATOMS: atom_id res chain seq x y z
N MET A 1 16.06 -3.45 -15.90
CA MET A 1 15.76 -2.74 -14.63
C MET A 1 14.43 -3.28 -14.13
N ALA A 2 14.30 -3.57 -12.85
CA ALA A 2 13.00 -3.84 -12.24
C ALA A 2 12.14 -2.58 -12.41
N ASN A 3 10.88 -2.74 -12.81
CA ASN A 3 9.98 -1.61 -13.04
C ASN A 3 9.09 -1.32 -11.82
N ASN A 4 9.27 -2.04 -10.71
CA ASN A 4 8.62 -1.81 -9.41
C ASN A 4 7.09 -1.65 -9.48
N VAL A 5 6.44 -2.29 -10.46
CA VAL A 5 4.98 -2.34 -10.56
C VAL A 5 4.53 -3.76 -10.29
N PHE A 6 3.77 -3.93 -9.21
CA PHE A 6 3.38 -5.24 -8.69
C PHE A 6 1.87 -5.47 -8.79
N ALA A 7 1.50 -6.74 -8.92
CA ALA A 7 0.13 -7.20 -8.79
C ALA A 7 0.11 -8.47 -7.94
N ASN A 8 -0.73 -8.49 -6.91
CA ASN A 8 -0.75 -9.56 -5.89
C ASN A 8 0.66 -9.94 -5.37
N GLY A 9 1.48 -8.93 -5.04
CA GLY A 9 2.83 -9.14 -4.50
C GLY A 9 3.88 -9.66 -5.50
N GLN A 10 3.59 -9.63 -6.81
CA GLN A 10 4.48 -10.15 -7.86
C GLN A 10 4.63 -9.13 -8.98
N GLU A 11 5.86 -8.90 -9.46
CA GLU A 11 6.13 -7.89 -10.50
C GLU A 11 5.39 -8.22 -11.80
N ILE A 12 4.77 -7.21 -12.42
CA ILE A 12 4.04 -7.37 -13.68
C ILE A 12 5.05 -7.54 -14.82
N ALA A 13 4.93 -8.63 -15.57
CA ALA A 13 5.77 -8.89 -16.73
C ALA A 13 5.55 -7.84 -17.82
N CYS A 14 6.62 -7.17 -18.24
CA CYS A 14 6.58 -6.16 -19.28
C CYS A 14 7.85 -6.16 -20.12
N LYS A 15 7.79 -5.57 -21.32
CA LYS A 15 8.92 -5.59 -22.26
C LYS A 15 10.17 -4.84 -21.77
N SER A 16 10.02 -3.85 -20.89
CA SER A 16 11.15 -3.18 -20.21
C SER A 16 11.65 -3.95 -18.98
N GLY A 17 10.97 -5.04 -18.60
CA GLY A 17 11.27 -5.88 -17.44
C GLY A 17 12.62 -6.58 -17.54
N ALA A 18 13.15 -6.92 -16.37
CA ALA A 18 14.38 -7.71 -16.26
C ALA A 18 14.10 -9.22 -16.27
N GLY A 19 12.83 -9.63 -16.14
CA GLY A 19 12.49 -11.03 -15.99
C GLY A 19 12.84 -11.93 -17.18
N ASP A 20 13.00 -13.21 -16.89
CA ASP A 20 13.44 -14.25 -17.80
C ASP A 20 12.87 -15.62 -17.41
N VAL A 21 12.85 -16.53 -18.39
CA VAL A 21 12.67 -17.96 -18.13
C VAL A 21 14.06 -18.57 -18.19
N LYS A 22 14.53 -19.05 -17.03
CA LYS A 22 15.88 -19.59 -16.87
C LYS A 22 15.85 -21.11 -17.04
N ALA A 23 16.67 -21.60 -17.96
CA ALA A 23 16.94 -23.03 -18.16
C ALA A 23 15.67 -23.89 -18.19
N SER A 24 14.71 -23.54 -19.06
CA SER A 24 13.54 -24.39 -19.30
C SER A 24 14.02 -25.73 -19.84
N PHE A 25 13.81 -26.79 -19.05
CA PHE A 25 14.44 -28.09 -19.24
C PHE A 25 13.48 -29.21 -18.82
N PRO A 26 13.47 -30.36 -19.52
CA PRO A 26 14.24 -30.66 -20.73
C PRO A 26 13.57 -30.12 -22.00
N ASP A 27 14.36 -29.58 -22.92
CA ASP A 27 14.00 -29.39 -24.33
C ASP A 27 14.71 -30.44 -25.18
N VAL A 28 14.08 -31.59 -25.39
CA VAL A 28 14.76 -32.71 -26.09
C VAL A 28 14.80 -32.43 -27.59
N CYS A 29 16.01 -32.31 -28.13
CA CYS A 29 16.26 -32.10 -29.55
C CYS A 29 17.19 -33.17 -30.09
N PHE A 30 17.05 -33.48 -31.39
CA PHE A 30 17.93 -34.39 -32.08
C PHE A 30 19.21 -33.67 -32.53
N THR A 31 20.35 -34.20 -32.11
CA THR A 31 21.67 -33.63 -32.37
C THR A 31 22.43 -34.52 -33.35
N PRO A 32 23.08 -33.95 -34.38
CA PRO A 32 23.90 -34.73 -35.30
C PRO A 32 25.07 -35.39 -34.54
N PRO A 33 25.40 -36.67 -34.83
CA PRO A 33 26.60 -37.29 -34.28
C PRO A 33 27.86 -36.64 -34.87
N ASP A 34 28.82 -36.25 -34.02
CA ASP A 34 30.05 -35.58 -34.45
C ASP A 34 31.04 -36.51 -35.18
N LYS A 35 30.93 -37.83 -35.00
CA LYS A 35 31.94 -38.84 -35.42
C LYS A 35 31.41 -39.93 -36.34
N VAL A 36 30.14 -39.89 -36.73
CA VAL A 36 29.49 -40.94 -37.52
C VAL A 36 28.67 -40.26 -38.62
N PRO A 37 28.56 -40.83 -39.83
CA PRO A 37 27.65 -40.32 -40.85
C PRO A 37 26.25 -40.05 -40.27
N PRO A 38 25.57 -38.95 -40.65
CA PRO A 38 24.30 -38.57 -40.05
C PRO A 38 23.29 -39.72 -40.15
N THR A 39 22.94 -40.34 -39.02
CA THR A 39 21.83 -41.31 -38.92
C THR A 39 20.55 -40.54 -38.61
N PRO A 40 19.57 -40.47 -39.52
CA PRO A 40 18.29 -39.84 -39.22
C PRO A 40 17.57 -40.61 -38.10
N PRO A 41 16.91 -39.94 -37.13
CA PRO A 41 16.72 -38.49 -37.01
C PRO A 41 17.83 -37.71 -36.26
N GLY A 42 18.84 -38.38 -35.69
CA GLY A 42 19.88 -37.83 -34.81
C GLY A 42 19.86 -38.47 -33.40
N ILE A 43 20.73 -38.03 -32.50
CA ILE A 43 20.75 -38.48 -31.09
C ILE A 43 19.87 -37.53 -30.24
N PRO A 44 18.86 -38.03 -29.51
CA PRO A 44 18.03 -37.17 -28.65
C PRO A 44 18.82 -36.70 -27.42
N ILE A 45 19.01 -35.39 -27.29
CA ILE A 45 19.73 -34.73 -26.19
C ILE A 45 18.82 -33.66 -25.57
N PRO A 46 18.67 -33.61 -24.24
CA PRO A 46 17.92 -32.56 -23.57
C PRO A 46 18.75 -31.27 -23.46
N TYR A 47 18.19 -30.16 -23.94
CA TYR A 47 18.80 -28.82 -23.86
C TYR A 47 18.08 -27.93 -22.85
N PRO A 48 18.78 -27.04 -22.14
CA PRO A 48 18.16 -25.95 -21.41
C PRO A 48 17.87 -24.79 -22.37
N VAL A 49 16.64 -24.29 -22.40
CA VAL A 49 16.30 -23.10 -23.19
C VAL A 49 15.97 -21.88 -22.34
N PHE A 50 16.33 -20.70 -22.85
CA PHE A 50 16.25 -19.43 -22.15
C PHE A 50 15.44 -18.41 -22.94
N SER A 51 14.66 -17.59 -22.27
CA SER A 51 13.93 -16.46 -22.89
C SER A 51 13.90 -15.26 -21.97
N LYS A 52 13.73 -14.06 -22.53
CA LYS A 52 13.80 -12.80 -21.78
C LYS A 52 12.57 -11.93 -22.01
N ALA A 53 12.15 -11.19 -20.99
CA ALA A 53 11.03 -10.25 -21.05
C ALA A 53 11.17 -9.21 -22.17
N LYS A 54 12.41 -8.80 -22.49
CA LYS A 54 12.70 -7.88 -23.61
C LYS A 54 12.23 -8.39 -24.98
N ASP A 55 12.11 -9.71 -25.14
CA ASP A 55 11.64 -10.36 -26.35
C ASP A 55 10.12 -10.49 -26.39
N THR A 56 9.39 -9.75 -25.53
CA THR A 56 7.93 -9.65 -25.55
C THR A 56 7.39 -9.26 -26.92
N ASP A 57 6.40 -10.03 -27.36
CA ASP A 57 5.57 -9.82 -28.53
C ASP A 57 4.09 -9.83 -28.16
N LYS A 58 3.27 -9.12 -28.95
CA LYS A 58 1.81 -9.02 -28.74
C LYS A 58 1.43 -8.61 -27.30
N GLY A 59 2.16 -7.64 -26.75
CA GLY A 59 1.84 -7.03 -25.46
C GLY A 59 0.54 -6.21 -25.49
N SER A 60 0.22 -5.58 -24.36
CA SER A 60 -0.88 -4.61 -24.24
C SER A 60 -0.71 -3.42 -25.18
N LYS A 61 -1.81 -2.88 -25.71
CA LYS A 61 -1.79 -1.68 -26.58
C LYS A 61 -1.98 -0.40 -25.78
N LYS A 62 -2.73 -0.48 -24.68
CA LYS A 62 -3.14 0.67 -23.84
C LYS A 62 -2.36 0.76 -22.54
N VAL A 63 -2.02 -0.38 -21.94
CA VAL A 63 -1.36 -0.41 -20.62
C VAL A 63 0.13 -0.62 -20.81
N VAL A 64 0.91 0.35 -20.37
CA VAL A 64 2.37 0.37 -20.49
C VAL A 64 3.02 0.54 -19.13
N ILE A 65 4.18 -0.08 -18.96
CA ILE A 65 5.11 0.15 -17.86
C ILE A 65 6.42 0.63 -18.49
N SER A 66 6.98 1.73 -17.98
CA SER A 66 8.20 2.35 -18.55
C SER A 66 8.11 2.57 -20.07
N ASN A 67 6.96 3.05 -20.55
CA ASN A 67 6.65 3.27 -21.97
C ASN A 67 6.74 2.02 -22.85
N LYS A 68 6.68 0.82 -22.26
CA LYS A 68 6.71 -0.46 -22.96
C LYS A 68 5.50 -1.31 -22.57
N PRO A 69 5.00 -2.14 -23.50
CA PRO A 69 3.76 -2.88 -23.27
C PRO A 69 3.96 -3.96 -22.21
N ILE A 70 2.92 -4.16 -21.39
CA ILE A 70 2.83 -5.28 -20.44
C ILE A 70 2.35 -6.57 -21.13
N MET A 71 2.55 -7.72 -20.49
CA MET A 71 2.13 -9.02 -21.00
C MET A 71 0.75 -9.44 -20.46
N LYS A 72 -0.04 -10.07 -21.34
CA LYS A 72 -1.40 -10.53 -21.06
C LYS A 72 -1.55 -12.01 -21.39
N ARG A 73 -2.41 -12.66 -20.61
CA ARG A 73 -2.90 -14.03 -20.85
C ARG A 73 -3.29 -14.27 -22.32
N ASP A 74 -2.95 -15.45 -22.83
CA ASP A 74 -3.38 -16.01 -24.13
C ASP A 74 -3.15 -15.10 -25.36
N SER A 75 -2.29 -14.09 -25.25
CA SER A 75 -2.06 -13.15 -26.35
C SER A 75 -0.63 -12.69 -26.44
N SER A 76 0.02 -12.45 -25.31
CA SER A 76 1.44 -12.13 -25.25
C SER A 76 2.31 -13.38 -25.24
N ASN A 77 3.52 -13.27 -25.78
CA ASN A 77 4.52 -14.33 -25.82
C ASN A 77 5.92 -13.74 -25.86
N PHE A 78 6.95 -14.55 -25.59
CA PHE A 78 8.31 -14.21 -26.00
C PHE A 78 8.57 -14.75 -27.41
N LYS A 79 9.16 -13.90 -28.26
CA LYS A 79 9.35 -14.21 -29.70
C LYS A 79 10.11 -15.50 -29.96
N LYS A 80 11.13 -15.77 -29.13
CA LYS A 80 12.03 -16.92 -29.27
C LYS A 80 12.67 -17.28 -27.94
N CYS A 81 12.95 -18.56 -27.75
CA CYS A 81 13.94 -19.06 -26.80
C CYS A 81 15.29 -19.32 -27.49
N LYS A 82 16.33 -19.61 -26.70
CA LYS A 82 17.70 -19.92 -27.15
C LYS A 82 18.31 -21.00 -26.26
N GLY A 83 19.35 -21.71 -26.70
CA GLY A 83 20.07 -22.73 -25.92
C GLY A 83 20.00 -24.14 -26.52
N ASP A 84 19.19 -24.33 -27.56
CA ASP A 84 18.94 -25.58 -28.28
C ASP A 84 19.59 -25.59 -29.68
N GLU A 85 20.44 -24.61 -30.01
CA GLU A 85 21.00 -24.44 -31.36
C GLU A 85 21.86 -25.63 -31.85
N ALA A 86 22.38 -26.44 -30.93
CA ALA A 86 23.11 -27.67 -31.23
C ALA A 86 22.20 -28.83 -31.70
N GLY A 87 20.91 -28.81 -31.33
CA GLY A 87 19.90 -29.81 -31.70
C GLY A 87 19.43 -29.73 -33.15
N LYS A 88 20.33 -29.41 -34.09
CA LYS A 88 20.04 -29.08 -35.49
C LYS A 88 20.05 -30.27 -36.45
N ALA A 89 19.77 -31.49 -35.97
CA ALA A 89 19.57 -32.64 -36.86
C ALA A 89 18.28 -32.50 -37.67
N ALA A 90 18.02 -33.43 -38.60
CA ALA A 90 16.90 -33.37 -39.53
C ALA A 90 15.54 -33.13 -38.84
N LYS A 91 15.30 -33.80 -37.70
CA LYS A 91 14.04 -33.68 -36.94
C LYS A 91 14.02 -32.52 -35.94
N LYS A 92 15.15 -31.93 -35.52
CA LYS A 92 15.22 -30.86 -34.50
C LYS A 92 14.53 -31.26 -33.18
N GLY A 93 13.59 -30.47 -32.66
CA GLY A 93 12.81 -30.80 -31.47
C GLY A 93 12.05 -32.13 -31.60
N MET A 94 12.06 -32.94 -30.54
CA MET A 94 11.46 -34.27 -30.51
C MET A 94 9.95 -34.25 -30.82
N ILE A 95 9.24 -33.23 -30.33
CA ILE A 95 7.77 -33.14 -30.40
C ILE A 95 7.33 -32.35 -31.63
N ASN A 96 7.93 -31.19 -31.88
CA ASN A 96 7.41 -30.21 -32.85
C ASN A 96 8.37 -29.86 -34.00
N SER A 97 9.52 -30.54 -34.06
CA SER A 97 10.55 -30.33 -35.07
C SER A 97 11.03 -28.90 -35.24
N LYS A 98 11.06 -28.14 -34.14
CA LYS A 98 11.49 -26.74 -34.10
C LYS A 98 12.65 -26.54 -33.13
N LEU A 99 13.42 -25.48 -33.39
CA LEU A 99 14.37 -24.88 -32.45
C LEU A 99 14.01 -23.41 -32.26
N GLY A 100 14.33 -22.85 -31.08
CA GLY A 100 14.18 -21.41 -30.81
C GLY A 100 12.74 -20.87 -30.97
N GLY A 101 11.73 -21.69 -30.66
CA GLY A 101 10.31 -21.35 -30.76
C GLY A 101 9.83 -20.32 -29.74
N LYS A 102 8.53 -19.99 -29.80
CA LYS A 102 7.92 -19.01 -28.89
C LYS A 102 7.80 -19.57 -27.47
N VAL A 103 7.71 -18.66 -26.49
CA VAL A 103 7.39 -19.01 -25.10
C VAL A 103 6.05 -18.42 -24.73
N PHE A 104 5.16 -19.24 -24.20
CA PHE A 104 3.82 -18.84 -23.77
C PHE A 104 3.67 -18.98 -22.27
N PHE A 105 2.77 -18.19 -21.69
CA PHE A 105 2.43 -18.25 -20.27
C PHE A 105 1.28 -19.22 -20.04
N ALA A 106 1.44 -20.08 -19.04
CA ALA A 106 0.47 -21.05 -18.57
C ALA A 106 -0.20 -20.62 -17.25
N ALA A 107 0.26 -19.54 -16.63
CA ALA A 107 -0.37 -18.91 -15.46
C ALA A 107 -0.40 -17.37 -15.58
N TRP A 108 -1.23 -16.73 -14.76
CA TRP A 108 -1.48 -15.28 -14.75
C TRP A 108 -2.15 -14.86 -13.44
N SER A 109 -2.25 -13.54 -13.18
CA SER A 109 -3.00 -12.97 -12.04
C SER A 109 -4.45 -13.45 -11.99
N MET A 110 -4.96 -13.78 -10.81
CA MET A 110 -6.35 -14.24 -10.65
C MET A 110 -7.39 -13.13 -10.84
N ASN A 111 -7.04 -11.87 -10.54
CA ASN A 111 -8.00 -10.77 -10.49
C ASN A 111 -7.54 -9.48 -11.18
N VAL A 112 -6.24 -9.28 -11.42
CA VAL A 112 -5.74 -8.09 -12.11
C VAL A 112 -5.77 -8.32 -13.62
N LYS A 113 -6.46 -7.43 -14.35
CA LYS A 113 -6.67 -7.54 -15.79
C LYS A 113 -6.27 -6.25 -16.50
N ALA A 114 -5.70 -6.40 -17.69
CA ALA A 114 -5.47 -5.32 -18.64
C ALA A 114 -6.15 -5.68 -19.97
N GLU A 115 -6.93 -4.75 -20.49
CA GLU A 115 -7.68 -4.95 -21.74
C GLU A 115 -8.58 -6.20 -21.70
N GLY A 116 -9.22 -6.44 -20.54
CA GLY A 116 -10.10 -7.58 -20.32
C GLY A 116 -9.39 -8.92 -20.07
N LYS A 117 -8.06 -8.98 -20.17
CA LYS A 117 -7.27 -10.20 -19.98
C LYS A 117 -6.40 -10.13 -18.74
N ASN A 118 -6.28 -11.25 -18.03
CA ASN A 118 -5.41 -11.34 -16.87
C ASN A 118 -3.96 -11.01 -17.24
N ILE A 119 -3.28 -10.30 -16.35
CA ILE A 119 -1.87 -9.92 -16.55
C ILE A 119 -0.93 -11.01 -16.08
N VAL A 120 0.23 -11.08 -16.70
CA VAL A 120 1.30 -12.00 -16.36
C VAL A 120 2.26 -11.34 -15.37
N ARG A 121 2.82 -12.13 -14.44
CA ARG A 121 3.59 -11.66 -13.29
C ARG A 121 4.75 -12.60 -12.97
N HIS A 122 5.62 -12.15 -12.08
CA HIS A 122 6.66 -12.98 -11.46
C HIS A 122 6.06 -14.30 -10.91
N MET A 123 6.77 -15.42 -11.14
CA MET A 123 6.39 -16.80 -10.80
C MET A 123 5.21 -17.37 -11.60
N ASP A 124 4.64 -16.65 -12.57
CA ASP A 124 3.70 -17.28 -13.49
C ASP A 124 4.44 -18.27 -14.40
N PHE A 125 3.90 -19.47 -14.52
CA PHE A 125 4.51 -20.55 -15.31
C PHE A 125 4.48 -20.26 -16.81
N THR A 126 5.46 -20.82 -17.50
CA THR A 126 5.62 -20.76 -18.95
C THR A 126 5.90 -22.13 -19.54
N THR A 127 5.57 -22.30 -20.81
CA THR A 127 6.03 -23.42 -21.64
C THR A 127 6.81 -22.87 -22.83
N SER A 128 7.82 -23.60 -23.26
CA SER A 128 8.90 -23.08 -24.10
C SER A 128 9.05 -23.84 -25.42
N ASN A 129 9.74 -23.19 -26.36
CA ASN A 129 10.08 -23.72 -27.67
C ASN A 129 8.85 -24.17 -28.50
N HIS A 130 7.86 -23.29 -28.64
CA HIS A 130 6.62 -23.61 -29.36
C HIS A 130 6.73 -23.44 -30.89
N ALA A 131 6.13 -24.40 -31.60
CA ALA A 131 5.77 -24.32 -33.02
C ALA A 131 4.39 -23.67 -33.26
N SER A 132 3.70 -23.23 -32.19
CA SER A 132 2.37 -22.61 -32.19
C SER A 132 1.26 -23.55 -32.72
N PRO A 133 0.55 -24.30 -31.84
CA PRO A 133 0.60 -24.25 -30.37
C PRO A 133 1.54 -25.26 -29.70
N GLN A 134 2.10 -26.26 -30.40
CA GLN A 134 2.82 -27.37 -29.75
C GLN A 134 4.18 -26.92 -29.16
N ALA A 135 4.41 -27.19 -27.88
CA ALA A 135 5.67 -26.96 -27.17
C ALA A 135 6.62 -28.15 -27.34
N ASN A 136 7.92 -27.90 -27.52
CA ASN A 136 8.94 -28.95 -27.37
C ASN A 136 9.44 -29.06 -25.92
N SER A 137 9.60 -27.92 -25.24
CA SER A 137 9.87 -27.82 -23.80
C SER A 137 8.54 -27.57 -23.08
N ALA A 138 7.76 -28.64 -22.94
CA ALA A 138 6.39 -28.59 -22.41
C ALA A 138 6.31 -28.57 -20.87
N VAL A 139 7.41 -28.88 -20.17
CA VAL A 139 7.47 -28.83 -18.71
C VAL A 139 7.32 -27.37 -18.26
N PRO A 140 6.31 -27.03 -17.44
CA PRO A 140 6.11 -25.67 -17.00
C PRO A 140 7.28 -25.13 -16.17
N MET A 141 7.77 -23.95 -16.55
CA MET A 141 8.90 -23.29 -15.89
C MET A 141 8.52 -21.89 -15.48
N ALA A 142 8.89 -21.49 -14.26
CA ALA A 142 8.53 -20.20 -13.71
C ALA A 142 9.22 -19.06 -14.48
N PHE A 143 8.47 -18.02 -14.82
CA PHE A 143 9.02 -16.75 -15.22
C PHE A 143 9.57 -16.03 -13.97
N THR A 144 10.88 -15.81 -13.93
CA THR A 144 11.55 -15.17 -12.81
C THR A 144 11.72 -13.69 -13.09
N ASP A 145 11.27 -12.85 -12.16
CA ASP A 145 11.43 -11.40 -12.13
C ASP A 145 11.52 -11.02 -10.64
N THR A 146 11.26 -9.78 -10.27
CA THR A 146 11.36 -9.37 -8.86
C THR A 146 10.06 -9.72 -8.10
N PRO A 147 10.13 -10.36 -6.91
CA PRO A 147 9.00 -10.33 -5.99
C PRO A 147 8.77 -8.90 -5.48
N ASP A 148 7.55 -8.59 -5.06
CA ASP A 148 7.31 -7.34 -4.33
C ASP A 148 8.19 -7.34 -3.08
N PRO A 149 9.08 -6.36 -2.88
CA PRO A 149 9.86 -6.28 -1.66
C PRO A 149 8.88 -6.23 -0.48
N PRO A 150 9.12 -6.98 0.61
CA PRO A 150 8.31 -6.83 1.81
C PRO A 150 8.32 -5.36 2.20
N VAL A 151 7.14 -4.80 2.50
CA VAL A 151 7.04 -3.42 2.96
C VAL A 151 7.70 -3.31 4.33
N THR A 152 9.01 -3.10 4.37
CA THR A 152 9.78 -2.94 5.59
C THR A 152 9.72 -1.49 6.01
N PHE A 153 9.07 -1.19 7.13
CA PHE A 153 9.04 0.15 7.71
C PHE A 153 10.24 0.35 8.62
N ASN A 154 11.38 0.75 8.06
CA ASN A 154 12.64 0.85 8.79
C ASN A 154 12.57 1.90 9.90
N GLU A 155 11.85 3.00 9.67
CA GLU A 155 11.69 4.08 10.64
C GLU A 155 10.66 3.71 11.74
N CYS A 156 9.94 2.60 11.59
CA CYS A 156 8.91 2.14 12.53
C CYS A 156 9.39 1.09 13.53
N ASN A 157 10.68 0.75 13.56
CA ASN A 157 11.19 -0.28 14.46
C ASN A 157 10.88 0.01 15.93
N GLU A 158 10.99 1.26 16.36
CA GLU A 158 10.64 1.69 17.72
C GLU A 158 9.16 1.45 18.03
N GLU A 159 8.26 1.85 17.13
CA GLU A 159 6.81 1.67 17.30
C GLU A 159 6.42 0.19 17.30
N ILE A 160 7.05 -0.62 16.45
CA ILE A 160 6.85 -2.07 16.42
C ILE A 160 7.31 -2.69 17.74
N ASN A 161 8.42 -2.25 18.31
CA ASN A 161 8.92 -2.74 19.59
C ASN A 161 7.99 -2.34 20.74
N LYS A 162 7.49 -1.10 20.77
CA LYS A 162 6.46 -0.67 21.74
C LYS A 162 5.25 -1.60 21.68
N ILE A 163 4.74 -1.89 20.48
CA ILE A 163 3.58 -2.80 20.31
C ILE A 163 3.90 -4.18 20.87
N LYS A 164 5.07 -4.76 20.58
CA LYS A 164 5.46 -6.09 21.10
C LYS A 164 5.61 -6.12 22.61
N GLU A 165 6.01 -5.01 23.22
CA GLU A 165 6.20 -4.91 24.66
C GLU A 165 4.87 -4.79 25.42
N VAL A 166 3.91 -4.04 24.89
CA VAL A 166 2.66 -3.71 25.61
C VAL A 166 1.42 -4.45 25.12
N CYS A 167 1.44 -5.04 23.92
CA CYS A 167 0.29 -5.74 23.35
C CYS A 167 0.46 -7.25 23.44
N ASP A 168 -0.62 -7.95 23.78
CA ASP A 168 -0.65 -9.39 23.77
C ASP A 168 -0.63 -9.91 22.31
N GLU A 169 0.06 -11.03 22.08
CA GLU A 169 0.21 -11.61 20.74
C GLU A 169 -1.13 -12.07 20.15
N ASP A 170 -2.02 -12.57 21.03
CA ASP A 170 -3.39 -12.96 20.72
C ASP A 170 -4.33 -11.77 20.49
N GLY A 171 -3.87 -10.55 20.83
CA GLY A 171 -4.60 -9.30 20.64
C GLY A 171 -5.67 -9.02 21.70
N SER A 172 -5.74 -9.81 22.77
CA SER A 172 -6.78 -9.72 23.81
C SER A 172 -6.86 -8.34 24.48
N ASN A 173 -5.73 -7.64 24.67
CA ASN A 173 -5.68 -6.28 25.20
C ASN A 173 -5.75 -5.15 24.15
N SER A 174 -5.99 -5.46 22.87
CA SER A 174 -5.93 -4.46 21.79
C SER A 174 -7.04 -3.42 21.85
N CYS A 175 -8.18 -3.74 22.47
CA CYS A 175 -9.32 -2.83 22.64
C CYS A 175 -9.86 -2.92 24.08
N PRO A 176 -9.29 -2.17 25.03
CA PRO A 176 -9.67 -2.25 26.44
C PRO A 176 -11.03 -1.60 26.71
N GLY A 177 -11.80 -2.22 27.61
CA GLY A 177 -13.04 -1.69 28.13
C GLY A 177 -14.04 -1.29 27.04
N ALA A 178 -14.57 -0.06 27.15
CA ALA A 178 -15.56 0.46 26.21
C ALA A 178 -15.02 0.62 24.77
N LEU A 179 -13.70 0.59 24.54
CA LEU A 179 -13.16 0.67 23.18
C LEU A 179 -13.50 -0.58 22.34
N ASN A 180 -13.79 -1.71 22.97
CA ASN A 180 -14.28 -2.90 22.27
C ASN A 180 -15.74 -2.77 21.80
N THR A 181 -16.46 -1.74 22.26
CA THR A 181 -17.88 -1.56 21.96
C THR A 181 -18.05 -0.48 20.89
N PRO A 182 -18.86 -0.72 19.83
CA PRO A 182 -19.12 0.29 18.83
C PRO A 182 -19.61 1.60 19.42
N TYR A 183 -19.04 2.72 18.94
CA TYR A 183 -19.40 4.06 19.43
C TYR A 183 -20.92 4.32 19.46
N LYS A 184 -21.65 3.86 18.43
CA LYS A 184 -23.11 4.03 18.34
C LYS A 184 -23.85 3.35 19.49
N THR A 185 -23.36 2.21 19.96
CA THR A 185 -23.93 1.48 21.10
C THR A 185 -23.67 2.23 22.40
N LEU A 186 -22.43 2.70 22.62
CA LEU A 186 -22.09 3.52 23.79
C LEU A 186 -22.90 4.80 23.84
N TRP A 187 -23.06 5.47 22.69
CA TRP A 187 -23.89 6.67 22.58
C TRP A 187 -25.36 6.38 22.90
N GLY A 188 -25.89 5.23 22.46
CA GLY A 188 -27.23 4.79 22.82
C GLY A 188 -27.42 4.65 24.33
N ALA A 189 -26.49 3.96 25.00
CA ALA A 189 -26.51 3.77 26.45
C ALA A 189 -26.38 5.10 27.23
N GLU A 190 -25.56 6.02 26.75
CA GLU A 190 -25.40 7.34 27.36
C GLU A 190 -26.64 8.23 27.25
N LYS A 191 -27.46 8.08 26.19
CA LYS A 191 -28.72 8.83 26.08
C LYS A 191 -29.72 8.48 27.18
N SER A 192 -29.67 7.26 27.70
CA SER A 192 -30.56 6.80 28.78
C SER A 192 -30.13 7.25 30.17
N ILE A 193 -28.95 7.85 30.34
CA ILE A 193 -28.42 8.28 31.63
C ILE A 193 -28.58 9.81 31.74
N PRO A 194 -29.44 10.33 32.65
CA PRO A 194 -29.51 11.76 32.91
C PRO A 194 -28.21 12.23 33.57
N PRO A 195 -27.60 13.35 33.13
CA PRO A 195 -26.37 13.83 33.73
C PRO A 195 -26.62 14.31 35.16
N THR A 196 -25.79 13.86 36.10
CA THR A 196 -25.88 14.28 37.51
C THR A 196 -25.52 15.76 37.65
N GLU A 197 -26.37 16.54 38.32
CA GLU A 197 -26.07 17.93 38.68
C GLU A 197 -24.76 18.04 39.47
N GLY A 198 -23.92 19.01 39.11
CA GLY A 198 -22.61 19.23 39.72
C GLY A 198 -21.47 18.32 39.20
N SER A 199 -21.76 17.34 38.34
CA SER A 199 -20.70 16.56 37.69
C SER A 199 -19.97 17.38 36.60
N ILE A 200 -18.71 17.04 36.34
CA ILE A 200 -17.93 17.53 35.19
C ILE A 200 -18.56 17.20 33.82
N GLU A 201 -19.61 16.38 33.81
CA GLU A 201 -20.36 15.94 32.63
C GLU A 201 -21.73 16.63 32.53
N PHE A 202 -22.10 17.42 33.53
CA PHE A 202 -23.35 18.15 33.56
C PHE A 202 -23.44 19.13 32.37
N GLY A 203 -24.52 19.03 31.59
CA GLY A 203 -24.71 19.79 30.36
C GLY A 203 -23.91 19.31 29.14
N MET A 204 -23.07 18.27 29.26
CA MET A 204 -22.38 17.69 28.11
C MET A 204 -23.34 16.85 27.25
N ARG A 205 -23.25 17.03 25.92
CA ARG A 205 -23.96 16.15 24.97
C ARG A 205 -23.44 14.70 25.13
N PRO A 206 -24.30 13.67 25.01
CA PRO A 206 -23.91 12.27 25.19
C PRO A 206 -22.67 11.86 24.37
N GLY A 207 -22.54 12.32 23.12
CA GLY A 207 -21.36 12.01 22.30
C GLY A 207 -20.04 12.58 22.83
N LYS A 208 -20.07 13.71 23.57
CA LYS A 208 -18.88 14.24 24.24
C LYS A 208 -18.49 13.40 25.46
N ARG A 209 -19.47 12.88 26.22
CA ARG A 209 -19.22 11.99 27.37
C ARG A 209 -18.59 10.68 26.94
N VAL A 210 -19.15 10.03 25.91
CA VAL A 210 -18.55 8.82 25.34
C VAL A 210 -17.12 9.08 24.87
N ALA A 211 -16.87 10.16 24.13
CA ALA A 211 -15.51 10.45 23.67
C ALA A 211 -14.55 10.72 24.83
N ARG A 212 -14.98 11.48 25.85
CA ARG A 212 -14.18 11.72 27.05
C ARG A 212 -13.84 10.40 27.76
N SER A 213 -14.83 9.54 27.95
CA SER A 213 -14.66 8.22 28.55
C SER A 213 -13.71 7.33 27.74
N SER A 214 -13.91 7.25 26.42
CA SER A 214 -13.01 6.54 25.51
C SER A 214 -11.58 7.08 25.57
N THR A 215 -11.39 8.40 25.59
CA THR A 215 -10.07 9.01 25.74
C THR A 215 -9.45 8.68 27.10
N SER A 216 -10.23 8.69 28.19
CA SER A 216 -9.74 8.29 29.52
C SER A 216 -9.31 6.83 29.56
N ILE A 217 -10.07 5.92 28.94
CA ILE A 217 -9.72 4.50 28.81
C ILE A 217 -8.43 4.34 27.99
N ALA A 218 -8.33 5.04 26.86
CA ALA A 218 -7.12 5.02 26.03
C ALA A 218 -5.90 5.61 26.76
N LYS A 219 -6.06 6.57 27.68
CA LYS A 219 -4.98 7.16 28.48
C LYS A 219 -4.66 6.38 29.76
N GLY A 220 -5.57 5.56 30.25
CA GLY A 220 -5.40 4.76 31.47
C GLY A 220 -4.35 3.65 31.33
N GLU A 221 -4.09 2.94 32.43
CA GLU A 221 -3.07 1.88 32.53
C GLU A 221 -3.30 0.76 31.50
N GLY A 222 -4.54 0.27 31.38
CA GLY A 222 -4.92 -0.72 30.37
C GLY A 222 -4.95 -0.22 28.92
N GLY A 223 -4.71 1.07 28.68
CA GLY A 223 -4.73 1.70 27.36
C GLY A 223 -3.41 1.65 26.60
N ALA A 224 -2.34 1.10 27.19
CA ALA A 224 -1.00 1.12 26.61
C ALA A 224 -0.95 0.53 25.20
N CYS A 225 -1.54 -0.66 25.00
CA CYS A 225 -1.57 -1.30 23.68
C CYS A 225 -2.31 -0.46 22.63
N VAL A 226 -3.47 0.13 22.97
CA VAL A 226 -4.19 1.02 22.05
C VAL A 226 -3.34 2.22 21.64
N ARG A 227 -2.61 2.83 22.59
CA ARG A 227 -1.74 3.97 22.29
C ARG A 227 -0.58 3.56 21.40
N ALA A 228 0.06 2.42 21.66
CA ALA A 228 1.14 1.92 20.81
C ALA A 228 0.66 1.59 19.39
N ARG A 229 -0.49 0.91 19.26
CA ARG A 229 -1.09 0.57 17.97
C ARG A 229 -1.56 1.79 17.17
N ARG A 230 -1.83 2.92 17.83
CA ARG A 230 -2.21 4.18 17.16
C ARG A 230 -1.15 4.69 16.17
N CYS A 231 0.13 4.43 16.46
CA CYS A 231 1.24 4.84 15.62
C CYS A 231 1.44 3.95 14.37
N HIS A 232 0.64 2.90 14.24
CA HIS A 232 0.59 2.04 13.07
C HIS A 232 -0.73 2.25 12.30
N LEU A 233 -0.65 3.02 11.23
CA LEU A 233 -1.80 3.52 10.50
C LEU A 233 -2.56 2.40 9.81
N LYS A 234 -3.89 2.55 9.77
CA LYS A 234 -4.81 1.53 9.22
C LYS A 234 -5.63 2.10 8.07
N PRO A 235 -6.00 1.28 7.06
CA PRO A 235 -6.99 1.69 6.08
C PRO A 235 -8.31 2.08 6.75
N HIS A 236 -8.99 3.09 6.22
CA HIS A 236 -10.27 3.55 6.78
C HIS A 236 -11.33 2.45 6.92
N LYS A 237 -11.42 1.56 5.92
CA LYS A 237 -12.35 0.40 5.94
C LYS A 237 -11.67 -0.90 6.33
N ALA A 238 -10.67 -0.86 7.22
CA ALA A 238 -10.07 -2.06 7.75
C ALA A 238 -11.10 -2.94 8.50
N ASN A 239 -11.08 -4.23 8.21
CA ASN A 239 -11.85 -5.27 8.90
C ASN A 239 -10.89 -6.46 9.10
N PRO A 240 -10.84 -7.11 10.28
CA PRO A 240 -11.61 -6.87 11.51
C PRO A 240 -11.35 -5.51 12.20
N LYS A 241 -12.34 -5.01 12.96
CA LYS A 241 -12.20 -3.86 13.87
C LYS A 241 -11.77 -4.35 15.25
N ASP A 242 -10.54 -4.83 15.35
CA ASP A 242 -9.99 -5.54 16.51
C ASP A 242 -8.84 -4.77 17.19
N GLY A 243 -8.58 -3.51 16.79
CA GLY A 243 -7.41 -2.75 17.21
C GLY A 243 -6.11 -3.19 16.53
N LYS A 244 -6.01 -4.45 16.09
CA LYS A 244 -4.82 -5.04 15.46
C LYS A 244 -4.72 -4.74 13.98
N ASN A 245 -5.78 -5.00 13.23
CA ASN A 245 -5.87 -4.83 11.79
C ASN A 245 -6.65 -3.58 11.40
N GLY A 246 -7.63 -3.20 12.22
CA GLY A 246 -8.39 -1.95 12.10
C GLY A 246 -8.47 -1.23 13.44
N CYS A 247 -9.06 -0.02 13.44
CA CYS A 247 -9.33 0.68 14.69
C CYS A 247 -10.30 -0.10 15.57
N CYS A 248 -10.18 0.07 16.89
CA CYS A 248 -11.14 -0.51 17.81
C CYS A 248 -12.58 -0.05 17.50
N PRO A 249 -13.61 -0.86 17.79
CA PRO A 249 -15.00 -0.52 17.48
C PRO A 249 -15.45 0.83 18.08
N GLY A 250 -14.92 1.18 19.25
CA GLY A 250 -15.17 2.44 19.95
C GLY A 250 -14.33 3.63 19.46
N GLN A 251 -13.39 3.41 18.53
CA GLN A 251 -12.58 4.46 17.91
C GLN A 251 -13.11 4.83 16.52
N THR A 252 -12.76 6.04 16.10
CA THR A 252 -13.03 6.52 14.74
C THR A 252 -11.72 6.58 13.96
N PRO A 253 -11.63 5.89 12.80
CA PRO A 253 -10.52 6.08 11.88
C PRO A 253 -10.56 7.51 11.33
N HIS A 254 -9.48 8.25 11.53
CA HIS A 254 -9.30 9.62 11.08
C HIS A 254 -8.24 9.69 9.97
N HIS A 255 -8.62 10.14 8.77
CA HIS A 255 -7.71 10.23 7.63
C HIS A 255 -6.57 11.20 7.87
N ILE A 256 -5.34 10.71 7.69
CA ILE A 256 -4.14 11.53 7.76
C ILE A 256 -3.25 11.24 6.55
N PRO A 257 -2.91 12.23 5.71
CA PRO A 257 -3.57 13.52 5.59
C PRO A 257 -5.07 13.38 5.27
N PRO A 258 -5.87 14.44 5.47
CA PRO A 258 -7.30 14.44 5.18
C PRO A 258 -7.65 13.98 3.77
N THR A 259 -8.83 13.36 3.60
CA THR A 259 -9.30 12.87 2.30
C THR A 259 -9.31 13.96 1.22
N SER A 260 -9.58 15.22 1.58
CA SER A 260 -9.54 16.36 0.65
C SER A 260 -8.19 16.53 -0.06
N VAL A 261 -7.11 16.04 0.58
CA VAL A 261 -5.73 16.09 0.08
C VAL A 261 -5.40 14.83 -0.74
N THR A 262 -5.94 13.66 -0.36
CA THR A 262 -5.50 12.35 -0.87
C THR A 262 -6.46 11.71 -1.88
N ASN A 263 -7.70 12.17 -1.98
CA ASN A 263 -8.79 11.55 -2.78
C ASN A 263 -8.51 11.43 -4.28
N LYS A 264 -7.58 12.22 -4.83
CA LYS A 264 -7.15 12.12 -6.24
C LYS A 264 -6.28 10.89 -6.50
N PHE A 265 -5.70 10.31 -5.47
CA PHE A 265 -4.66 9.28 -5.58
C PHE A 265 -5.05 7.97 -4.91
N VAL A 266 -5.77 8.05 -3.79
CA VAL A 266 -6.20 6.88 -3.01
C VAL A 266 -7.69 7.01 -2.68
N THR A 267 -8.39 5.88 -2.69
CA THR A 267 -9.81 5.83 -2.34
C THR A 267 -9.99 6.10 -0.85
N HIS A 268 -11.12 6.71 -0.47
CA HIS A 268 -11.45 6.97 0.94
C HIS A 268 -11.37 5.71 1.83
N ALA A 269 -11.63 4.52 1.25
CA ALA A 269 -11.56 3.25 1.96
C ALA A 269 -10.13 2.79 2.29
N ASN A 270 -9.18 3.08 1.39
CA ASN A 270 -7.80 2.61 1.48
C ASN A 270 -6.84 3.68 2.01
N ALA A 271 -7.27 4.94 2.05
CA ALA A 271 -6.50 6.02 2.65
C ALA A 271 -6.19 5.69 4.12
N LEU A 272 -4.92 5.88 4.51
CA LEU A 272 -4.47 5.58 5.86
C LEU A 272 -5.10 6.52 6.88
N CYS A 273 -5.42 5.94 8.02
CA CYS A 273 -6.07 6.57 9.14
C CYS A 273 -5.31 6.29 10.42
N ILE A 274 -5.34 7.27 11.31
CA ILE A 274 -5.01 7.11 12.72
C ILE A 274 -6.29 6.80 13.51
N CYS A 275 -6.20 5.95 14.52
CA CYS A 275 -7.34 5.57 15.35
C CYS A 275 -7.48 6.53 16.53
N LEU A 276 -8.54 7.35 16.51
CA LEU A 276 -8.77 8.41 17.50
C LEU A 276 -10.12 8.24 18.20
N GLU A 277 -10.21 8.75 19.42
CA GLU A 277 -11.43 8.78 20.22
C GLU A 277 -12.20 10.05 19.90
N GLY A 278 -13.47 9.89 19.57
CA GLY A 278 -14.26 10.98 19.06
C GLY A 278 -15.22 10.53 17.99
N THR A 279 -16.35 11.21 17.93
CA THR A 279 -17.56 10.68 17.30
C THR A 279 -17.89 11.39 16.01
N ASN A 280 -17.20 12.50 15.80
CA ASN A 280 -17.23 13.38 14.66
C ASN A 280 -15.95 14.22 14.66
N HIS A 281 -15.83 15.12 13.70
CA HIS A 281 -14.66 15.99 13.48
C HIS A 281 -14.42 17.04 14.57
N SER A 282 -15.16 17.03 15.68
CA SER A 282 -15.19 18.12 16.66
C SER A 282 -15.11 17.66 18.11
N ILE A 283 -14.96 16.35 18.35
CA ILE A 283 -15.08 15.76 19.68
C ILE A 283 -13.89 14.84 19.92
N GLY A 284 -13.32 14.91 21.14
CA GLY A 284 -12.23 14.06 21.59
C GLY A 284 -10.91 14.30 20.84
N SER A 285 -10.00 13.33 20.93
CA SER A 285 -8.72 13.34 20.23
C SER A 285 -8.89 13.42 18.71
N HIS A 286 -10.02 12.94 18.16
CA HIS A 286 -10.34 13.15 16.75
C HIS A 286 -10.50 14.64 16.38
N GLY A 287 -11.26 15.41 17.16
CA GLY A 287 -11.42 16.84 16.95
C GLY A 287 -10.11 17.61 17.14
N GLU A 288 -9.33 17.25 18.17
CA GLU A 288 -8.02 17.84 18.44
C GLU A 288 -7.06 17.66 17.24
N HIS A 289 -7.12 16.53 16.54
CA HIS A 289 -6.26 16.26 15.39
C HIS A 289 -6.59 17.10 14.16
N HIS A 290 -7.88 17.31 13.86
CA HIS A 290 -8.29 18.26 12.82
C HIS A 290 -7.78 19.66 13.14
N HIS A 291 -7.93 20.10 14.40
CA HIS A 291 -7.48 21.42 14.81
C HIS A 291 -5.96 21.56 14.74
N GLY A 292 -5.19 20.57 15.20
CA GLY A 292 -3.72 20.59 15.12
C GLY A 292 -3.21 20.67 13.69
N THR A 293 -3.82 19.92 12.77
CA THR A 293 -3.52 19.99 11.33
C THR A 293 -3.79 21.39 10.79
N ASN A 294 -4.98 21.93 11.05
CA ASN A 294 -5.36 23.27 10.59
C ASN A 294 -4.45 24.36 11.16
N PHE A 295 -4.10 24.25 12.45
CA PHE A 295 -3.22 25.21 13.14
C PHE A 295 -1.80 25.16 12.58
N LEU A 296 -1.20 23.98 12.44
CA LEU A 296 0.15 23.86 11.88
C LEU A 296 0.21 24.36 10.43
N LEU A 297 -0.80 24.06 9.60
CA LEU A 297 -0.91 24.63 8.25
C LEU A 297 -1.00 26.16 8.28
N GLU A 298 -1.79 26.73 9.18
CA GLU A 298 -1.87 28.19 9.33
C GLU A 298 -0.52 28.82 9.67
N GLN A 299 0.25 28.18 10.57
CA GLN A 299 1.57 28.68 10.96
C GLN A 299 2.62 28.50 9.87
N LEU A 300 2.57 27.43 9.09
CA LEU A 300 3.53 27.18 8.00
C LEU A 300 3.27 28.06 6.77
N PHE A 301 2.00 28.35 6.48
CA PHE A 301 1.59 29.05 5.26
C PHE A 301 1.21 30.51 5.49
N GLN A 302 1.84 31.18 6.47
CA GLN A 302 1.58 32.58 6.84
C GLN A 302 1.59 33.59 5.65
N VAL A 303 2.01 33.19 4.44
CA VAL A 303 2.21 34.07 3.27
C VAL A 303 1.38 33.72 2.01
N ARG A 304 0.54 32.66 1.99
CA ARG A 304 -0.31 32.31 0.80
C ARG A 304 -1.79 32.13 1.16
N LYS A 305 -2.32 33.08 1.93
CA LYS A 305 -3.73 33.12 2.34
C LYS A 305 -4.64 33.50 1.17
N LEU A 306 -5.08 32.53 0.37
CA LEU A 306 -6.23 32.73 -0.53
C LEU A 306 -7.52 32.61 0.31
N VAL A 307 -7.95 33.72 0.91
CA VAL A 307 -9.29 33.81 1.51
C VAL A 307 -10.30 33.80 0.37
N THR A 308 -10.99 32.68 0.19
CA THR A 308 -12.13 32.60 -0.74
C THR A 308 -13.43 32.76 0.05
N LYS A 309 -14.54 33.12 -0.62
CA LYS A 309 -15.88 33.20 0.00
C LYS A 309 -16.33 31.90 0.67
N THR A 310 -15.64 30.78 0.43
CA THR A 310 -15.97 29.41 0.85
C THR A 310 -15.10 28.83 1.97
N GLY A 311 -14.13 29.58 2.51
CA GLY A 311 -13.32 29.14 3.67
C GLY A 311 -11.80 29.31 3.52
N LYS A 312 -11.04 28.79 4.50
CA LYS A 312 -9.56 28.80 4.50
C LYS A 312 -9.03 27.61 3.69
N TYR A 313 -8.20 27.89 2.69
CA TYR A 313 -7.62 26.91 1.77
C TYR A 313 -6.09 26.98 1.76
N TYR A 314 -5.43 25.83 1.86
CA TYR A 314 -3.96 25.71 1.89
C TYR A 314 -3.47 24.83 0.75
N SER A 315 -2.75 25.40 -0.22
CA SER A 315 -2.16 24.64 -1.33
C SER A 315 -0.67 24.39 -1.08
N ALA A 316 -0.26 23.13 -1.18
CA ALA A 316 1.13 22.71 -1.05
C ALA A 316 1.36 21.37 -1.73
N LYS A 317 2.62 20.95 -1.85
CA LYS A 317 2.94 19.59 -2.30
C LYS A 317 2.34 18.55 -1.34
N LEU A 318 1.88 17.42 -1.86
CA LEU A 318 1.36 16.31 -1.05
C LEU A 318 2.34 15.91 0.06
N LYS A 319 3.64 15.85 -0.24
CA LYS A 319 4.70 15.57 0.75
C LYS A 319 4.69 16.54 1.94
N THR A 320 4.35 17.81 1.72
CA THR A 320 4.24 18.79 2.80
C THR A 320 3.04 18.50 3.71
N HIS A 321 1.89 18.15 3.13
CA HIS A 321 0.72 17.75 3.93
C HIS A 321 0.97 16.46 4.72
N ILE A 322 1.72 15.50 4.16
CA ILE A 322 2.18 14.31 4.87
C ILE A 322 3.06 14.69 6.08
N GLY A 323 4.04 15.57 5.88
CA GLY A 323 4.91 16.02 6.97
C GLY A 323 4.16 16.75 8.09
N VAL A 324 3.14 17.54 7.74
CA VAL A 324 2.23 18.18 8.71
C VAL A 324 1.43 17.14 9.48
N ALA A 325 0.82 16.18 8.79
CA ALA A 325 0.04 15.13 9.42
C ALA A 325 0.90 14.27 10.38
N ALA A 326 2.14 13.97 9.97
CA ALA A 326 3.09 13.24 10.80
C ALA A 326 3.52 14.04 12.05
N GLU A 327 3.79 15.34 11.90
CA GLU A 327 4.14 16.22 13.02
C GLU A 327 2.99 16.34 14.05
N VAL A 328 1.76 16.55 13.58
CA VAL A 328 0.59 16.62 14.48
C VAL A 328 0.38 15.28 15.17
N THR A 329 0.63 14.17 14.48
CA THR A 329 0.57 12.82 15.05
C THR A 329 1.61 12.62 16.14
N GLU A 330 2.85 13.04 15.93
CA GLU A 330 3.92 13.00 16.93
C GLU A 330 3.55 13.83 18.17
N ILE A 331 3.13 15.09 17.99
CA ILE A 331 2.83 16.01 19.09
C ILE A 331 1.65 15.53 19.93
N GLN A 332 0.58 15.03 19.29
CA GLN A 332 -0.64 14.68 20.01
C GLN A 332 -0.68 13.24 20.53
N ASN A 333 0.09 12.34 19.92
CA ASN A 333 0.01 10.90 20.21
C ASN A 333 1.34 10.27 20.61
N GLY A 334 2.46 11.00 20.56
CA GLY A 334 3.78 10.48 20.93
C GLY A 334 4.35 9.45 19.95
N CYS A 335 3.88 9.47 18.70
CA CYS A 335 4.38 8.59 17.64
C CYS A 335 5.67 9.14 17.03
N ASN A 336 6.59 8.26 16.62
CA ASN A 336 7.75 8.66 15.85
C ASN A 336 7.33 9.28 14.50
N LYS A 337 7.65 10.55 14.27
CA LYS A 337 7.30 11.27 13.03
C LYS A 337 7.78 10.56 11.77
N LYS A 338 9.01 10.07 11.74
CA LYS A 338 9.59 9.42 10.54
C LYS A 338 8.86 8.13 10.20
N CYS A 339 8.45 7.36 11.20
CA CYS A 339 7.60 6.18 11.01
C CYS A 339 6.26 6.55 10.36
N ILE A 340 5.61 7.63 10.81
CA ILE A 340 4.34 8.09 10.22
C ILE A 340 4.56 8.57 8.78
N GLU A 341 5.59 9.37 8.52
CA GLU A 341 5.93 9.81 7.16
C GLU A 341 6.23 8.62 6.24
N GLU A 342 6.97 7.61 6.71
CA GLU A 342 7.27 6.41 5.91
C GLU A 342 5.99 5.64 5.56
N GLN A 343 5.10 5.43 6.53
CA GLN A 343 3.80 4.77 6.31
C GLN A 343 2.96 5.49 5.26
N LEU A 344 2.90 6.83 5.34
CA LEU A 344 2.11 7.65 4.43
C LEU A 344 2.75 7.75 3.04
N ASN A 345 4.06 7.97 2.95
CA ASN A 345 4.77 8.11 1.68
C ASN A 345 4.63 6.85 0.82
N LYS A 346 4.63 5.65 1.42
CA LYS A 346 4.46 4.40 0.68
C LYS A 346 3.09 4.21 0.02
N GLN A 347 2.10 5.05 0.34
CA GLN A 347 0.83 5.05 -0.41
C GLN A 347 0.92 5.76 -1.78
N PHE A 348 2.02 6.46 -2.05
CA PHE A 348 2.13 7.37 -3.19
C PHE A 348 3.45 7.19 -3.94
N SER A 349 3.41 7.38 -5.25
CA SER A 349 4.61 7.50 -6.09
C SER A 349 5.28 8.87 -5.92
N ASP A 350 6.57 8.98 -6.28
CA ASP A 350 7.33 10.24 -6.21
C ASP A 350 6.66 11.39 -6.98
N ASN A 351 6.03 11.09 -8.12
CA ASN A 351 5.28 12.09 -8.89
C ASN A 351 4.05 12.59 -8.13
N GLN A 352 3.32 11.71 -7.46
CA GLN A 352 2.17 12.09 -6.64
C GLN A 352 2.60 12.90 -5.42
N LEU A 353 3.70 12.51 -4.75
CA LEU A 353 4.26 13.24 -3.60
C LEU A 353 4.63 14.70 -3.94
N ASN A 354 5.07 14.94 -5.18
CA ASN A 354 5.44 16.27 -5.67
C ASN A 354 4.28 17.08 -6.28
N THR A 355 3.07 16.52 -6.35
CA THR A 355 1.90 17.21 -6.91
C THR A 355 1.35 18.23 -5.92
N GLU A 356 0.96 19.42 -6.41
CA GLU A 356 0.23 20.40 -5.60
C GLU A 356 -1.21 19.94 -5.33
N VAL A 357 -1.56 19.93 -4.05
CA VAL A 357 -2.88 19.57 -3.53
C VAL A 357 -3.32 20.58 -2.49
N GLY A 358 -4.63 20.80 -2.44
CA GLY A 358 -5.20 21.79 -1.54
C GLY A 358 -5.99 21.18 -0.40
N HIS A 359 -5.83 21.77 0.78
CA HIS A 359 -6.54 21.41 2.01
C HIS A 359 -7.58 22.49 2.34
N ASN A 360 -8.84 22.07 2.47
CA ASN A 360 -9.94 22.94 2.88
C ASN A 360 -10.16 22.81 4.40
N ALA A 361 -9.60 23.72 5.19
CA ALA A 361 -9.71 23.68 6.65
C ALA A 361 -11.13 23.92 7.16
N SER A 362 -11.96 24.68 6.41
CA SER A 362 -13.34 24.96 6.78
C SER A 362 -14.25 23.73 6.64
N ALA A 363 -13.99 22.85 5.66
CA ALA A 363 -14.71 21.59 5.49
C ALA A 363 -14.35 20.52 6.54
N MET A 364 -13.21 20.69 7.23
CA MET A 364 -12.67 19.76 8.23
C MET A 364 -13.00 20.20 9.66
N GLY A 365 -14.08 20.97 9.86
CA GLY A 365 -14.46 21.46 11.17
C GLY A 365 -13.68 22.68 11.65
N GLY A 366 -13.00 23.46 10.80
CA GLY A 366 -12.50 24.80 11.14
C GLY A 366 -11.50 24.91 12.30
N PHE A 367 -11.33 26.13 12.83
CA PHE A 367 -10.43 26.45 13.95
C PHE A 367 -11.11 26.42 15.32
N SER A 368 -12.43 26.24 15.36
CA SER A 368 -13.26 26.40 16.56
C SER A 368 -13.59 25.10 17.28
N TYR A 369 -13.14 23.94 16.78
CA TYR A 369 -13.58 22.64 17.27
C TYR A 369 -12.37 21.81 17.73
N GLY A 370 -12.27 21.55 19.04
CA GLY A 370 -11.10 20.93 19.66
C GLY A 370 -9.97 21.93 19.85
N LYS A 371 -10.03 22.77 20.89
CA LYS A 371 -8.96 23.72 21.16
C LYS A 371 -7.74 22.92 21.62
N LEU A 372 -6.64 23.00 20.87
CA LEU A 372 -5.34 22.61 21.41
C LEU A 372 -5.13 23.41 22.69
N ASP A 373 -4.73 22.74 23.77
CA ASP A 373 -4.29 23.43 24.95
C ASP A 373 -3.05 24.28 24.63
N ASP A 374 -2.73 25.23 25.51
CA ASP A 374 -1.67 26.19 25.22
C ASP A 374 -0.31 25.50 25.10
N ASN A 375 -0.11 24.37 25.78
CA ASN A 375 1.05 23.47 25.61
C ASN A 375 1.11 22.88 24.20
N GLY A 376 -0.01 22.34 23.69
CA GLY A 376 -0.10 21.78 22.34
C GLY A 376 0.16 22.82 21.25
N LYS A 377 -0.31 24.06 21.45
CA LYS A 377 0.02 25.18 20.56
C LYS A 377 1.49 25.55 20.61
N GLU A 378 2.08 25.65 21.81
CA GLU A 378 3.50 25.99 21.97
C GLU A 378 4.39 24.93 21.31
N SER A 379 4.07 23.64 21.48
CA SER A 379 4.76 22.54 20.82
C SER A 379 4.68 22.66 19.29
N ILE A 380 3.51 22.94 18.72
CA ILE A 380 3.38 23.15 17.28
C ILE A 380 4.16 24.38 16.81
N VAL A 381 4.13 25.49 17.56
CA VAL A 381 4.90 26.71 17.23
C VAL A 381 6.41 26.44 17.27
N LYS A 382 6.90 25.63 18.21
CA LYS A 382 8.31 25.17 18.23
C LYS A 382 8.63 24.36 16.98
N SER A 383 7.75 23.46 16.56
CA SER A 383 7.92 22.66 15.34
C SER A 383 7.94 23.49 14.06
N VAL A 384 7.17 24.57 13.96
CA VAL A 384 7.17 25.48 12.79
C VAL A 384 8.57 26.06 12.54
N LYS A 385 9.32 26.40 13.59
CA LYS A 385 10.72 26.88 13.46
C LYS A 385 11.64 25.84 12.81
N LYS A 386 11.32 24.55 12.92
CA LYS A 386 12.05 23.43 12.29
C LYS A 386 11.71 23.26 10.80
N PHE A 387 10.50 23.64 10.39
CA PHE A 387 10.08 23.62 8.98
C PHE A 387 10.47 24.89 8.21
N GLY A 388 10.53 26.04 8.88
CA GLY A 388 10.91 27.33 8.28
C GLY A 388 12.41 27.64 8.30
N GLY A 389 13.25 26.70 8.73
CA GLY A 389 14.71 26.79 8.71
C GLY A 389 15.34 26.20 7.45
N ALA A 390 14.84 26.58 6.27
CA ALA A 390 15.46 26.33 4.96
C ALA A 390 15.44 27.61 4.12
#